data_AF-A0A256W9N1-F1
#
_entry.id   AF-A0A256W9N1-F1
#
_cell.length_a   1.000
_cell.length_b   1.000
_cell.length_c   1.000
_cell.angle_alpha   90.00
_cell.angle_beta   90.00
_cell.angle_gamma   90.00
#
_symmetry.space_group_name_H-M   'P 1'
#
loop_
_entity.id
_entity.type
_entity.pdbx_description
1 polymer ?
#
loop_
_entity_poly.entity_id
_entity_poly.type
_entity_poly.pdbx_seq_one_letter_code
_entity_poly.pdbx_strand_id
1 'polypeptide(L)'
;MKKLIYITILFLGFLSTQFVFSQEWKNISEYSKTTGFDVLKDGCWLEKDRNKNTETWQKANKYNLSIENGNLKYKTISQVRDFYLWFDDERKKLGHEINAIGVAAVVA
;
A
#
# COMPACT_ATOMS: atom_id res chain seq x y z
N MET A 1 43.77 -1.37 7.22
CA MET A 1 42.94 -1.76 6.06
C MET A 1 41.73 -2.60 6.45
N LYS A 2 41.88 -3.76 7.11
CA LYS A 2 40.74 -4.62 7.51
C LYS A 2 39.68 -3.91 8.37
N LYS A 3 40.08 -3.11 9.38
CA LYS A 3 39.15 -2.27 10.16
C LYS A 3 38.36 -1.27 9.31
N LEU A 4 39.01 -0.66 8.30
CA LEU A 4 38.36 0.28 7.40
C LEU A 4 37.32 -0.43 6.53
N ILE A 5 37.65 -1.63 6.02
CA ILE A 5 36.73 -2.50 5.29
C ILE A 5 35.52 -2.90 6.15
N TYR A 6 35.72 -3.28 7.41
CA TYR A 6 34.61 -3.62 8.31
C TYR A 6 33.71 -2.42 8.60
N ILE A 7 34.27 -1.22 8.75
CA ILE A 7 33.49 0.02 8.92
C ILE A 7 32.67 0.30 7.65
N THR A 8 33.26 0.15 6.46
CA THR A 8 32.55 0.34 5.18
C THR A 8 31.41 -0.66 5.01
N ILE A 9 31.63 -1.94 5.36
CA ILE A 9 30.59 -2.99 5.31
C ILE A 9 29.45 -2.67 6.29
N LEU A 10 29.76 -2.20 7.50
CA LEU A 10 28.75 -1.84 8.50
C LEU A 10 27.90 -0.66 8.02
N PHE A 11 28.51 0.32 7.33
CA PHE A 11 27.83 1.50 6.80
C PHE A 11 26.93 1.15 5.60
N LEU A 12 27.36 0.26 4.71
CA LEU A 12 26.53 -0.25 3.60
C LEU A 12 25.32 -1.07 4.09
N GLY A 13 25.44 -1.78 5.22
CA GLY A 13 24.33 -2.52 5.82
C GLY A 13 23.21 -1.62 6.36
N PHE A 14 23.52 -0.38 6.73
CA PHE A 14 22.53 0.58 7.28
C PHE A 14 21.71 1.29 6.20
N LEU A 15 22.21 1.33 4.96
CA LEU A 15 21.56 2.01 3.82
C LEU A 15 20.44 1.17 3.15
N SER A 16 20.24 -0.07 3.58
CA SER A 16 19.30 -1.01 2.95
C SER A 16 17.89 -1.01 3.58
N THR A 17 17.63 -0.19 4.59
CA THR A 17 16.31 -0.12 5.22
C THR A 17 15.34 0.66 4.33
N GLN A 18 14.68 -0.05 3.41
CA GLN A 18 13.53 0.48 2.67
C GLN A 18 12.39 0.70 3.68
N PHE A 19 12.13 1.96 4.04
CA PHE A 19 10.98 2.29 4.87
C PHE A 19 9.68 1.99 4.11
N VAL A 20 9.01 0.90 4.47
CA VAL A 20 7.67 0.59 3.94
C VAL A 20 6.64 1.42 4.72
N PHE A 21 6.32 2.59 4.20
CA PHE A 21 5.22 3.39 4.70
C PHE A 21 3.89 2.80 4.23
N SER A 22 2.91 2.76 5.15
CA SER A 22 1.53 2.47 4.75
C SER A 22 1.03 3.66 3.97
N GLN A 23 0.17 3.38 2.99
CA GLN A 23 -0.43 4.42 2.20
C GLN A 23 -1.81 4.85 2.73
N GLU A 24 -2.29 4.21 3.80
CA GLU A 24 -3.48 4.65 4.54
C GLU A 24 -3.12 5.73 5.58
N TRP A 25 -3.92 6.80 5.60
CA TRP A 25 -3.81 7.87 6.57
C TRP A 25 -5.14 8.06 7.30
N LYS A 26 -5.11 8.34 8.60
CA LYS A 26 -6.34 8.55 9.38
C LYS A 26 -7.17 9.72 8.82
N ASN A 27 -6.49 10.80 8.44
CA ASN A 27 -7.08 12.02 7.89
C ASN A 27 -6.03 12.88 7.17
N ILE A 28 -6.50 13.90 6.44
CA ILE A 28 -5.63 14.78 5.66
C ILE A 28 -4.69 15.63 6.52
N SER A 29 -5.07 15.95 7.76
CA SER A 29 -4.23 16.73 8.68
C SER A 29 -3.01 15.93 9.11
N GLU A 30 -3.16 14.65 9.43
CA GLU A 30 -2.04 13.76 9.74
C GLU A 30 -1.12 13.55 8.53
N TYR A 31 -1.70 13.39 7.35
CA TYR A 31 -0.96 13.31 6.09
C TYR A 31 -0.13 14.56 5.83
N SER A 32 -0.73 15.75 5.89
CA SER A 32 -0.05 17.02 5.65
C SER A 32 1.04 17.28 6.70
N LYS A 33 0.77 17.02 7.97
CA LYS A 33 1.77 17.14 9.05
C LYS A 33 3.00 16.25 8.82
N THR A 34 2.78 15.03 8.33
CA THR A 34 3.86 14.04 8.18
C THR A 34 4.63 14.23 6.88
N THR A 35 3.94 14.60 5.80
CA THR A 35 4.51 14.59 4.44
C THR A 35 4.81 15.98 3.89
N GLY A 36 4.20 17.03 4.46
CA GLY A 36 4.24 18.40 3.95
C GLY A 36 3.33 18.65 2.74
N PHE A 37 2.50 17.68 2.33
CA PHE A 37 1.58 17.82 1.20
C PHE A 37 0.13 17.94 1.69
N ASP A 38 -0.61 18.90 1.14
CA ASP A 38 -2.03 19.09 1.47
C ASP A 38 -2.98 18.22 0.62
N VAL A 39 -2.44 17.52 -0.37
CA VAL A 39 -3.18 16.64 -1.28
C VAL A 39 -2.52 15.28 -1.27
N LEU A 40 -3.34 14.23 -1.13
CA LEU A 40 -2.88 12.84 -1.19
C LEU A 40 -2.17 12.58 -2.52
N LYS A 41 -0.92 12.11 -2.43
CA LYS A 41 -0.20 11.56 -3.57
C LYS A 41 -0.86 10.27 -4.08
N ASP A 42 -0.55 9.93 -5.32
CA ASP A 42 -0.98 8.66 -5.91
C ASP A 42 -0.56 7.48 -5.04
N GLY A 43 -1.47 6.51 -4.96
CA GLY A 43 -1.31 5.34 -4.10
C GLY A 43 -1.68 5.56 -2.65
N CYS A 44 -1.87 6.80 -2.18
CA CYS A 44 -2.34 7.13 -0.83
C CYS A 44 -3.87 7.27 -0.76
N TRP A 45 -4.44 6.92 0.39
CA TRP A 45 -5.86 7.08 0.67
C TRP A 45 -6.08 7.42 2.16
N LEU A 46 -7.25 7.99 2.49
CA LEU A 46 -7.67 8.14 3.87
C LEU A 46 -8.42 6.89 4.35
N GLU A 47 -8.38 6.57 5.63
CA GLU A 47 -9.12 5.42 6.20
C GLU A 47 -10.62 5.44 5.82
N LYS A 48 -11.23 6.64 5.82
CA LYS A 48 -12.62 6.83 5.38
C LYS A 48 -12.84 6.48 3.90
N ASP A 49 -11.82 6.61 3.06
CA ASP A 49 -11.89 6.34 1.63
C ASP A 49 -11.97 4.84 1.37
N ARG A 50 -11.18 4.03 2.12
CA ARG A 50 -11.26 2.56 2.11
C ARG A 50 -12.59 2.08 2.67
N ASN A 51 -12.95 2.54 3.86
CA ASN A 51 -14.18 2.11 4.54
C ASN A 51 -15.45 2.40 3.72
N LYS A 52 -15.41 3.43 2.85
CA LYS A 52 -16.52 3.80 1.96
C LYS A 52 -16.33 3.37 0.50
N ASN A 53 -15.25 2.63 0.19
CA ASN A 53 -14.88 2.21 -1.16
C ASN A 53 -14.92 3.34 -2.20
N THR A 54 -14.42 4.53 -1.84
CA THR A 54 -14.50 5.73 -2.68
C THR A 54 -13.57 5.67 -3.89
N GLU A 55 -13.79 6.56 -4.88
CA GLU A 55 -12.92 6.65 -6.05
C GLU A 55 -11.44 6.88 -5.70
N THR A 56 -11.14 7.65 -4.64
CA THR A 56 -9.76 7.86 -4.14
C THR A 56 -9.10 6.54 -3.77
N TRP A 57 -9.81 5.67 -3.03
CA TRP A 57 -9.32 4.34 -2.67
C TRP A 57 -9.09 3.46 -3.91
N GLN A 58 -10.04 3.47 -4.84
CA GLN A 58 -9.92 2.67 -6.07
C GLN A 58 -8.76 3.12 -6.95
N LYS A 59 -8.54 4.45 -7.09
CA LYS A 59 -7.40 5.02 -7.80
C LYS A 59 -6.08 4.66 -7.13
N ALA A 60 -6.02 4.76 -5.79
CA ALA A 60 -4.85 4.36 -5.03
C ALA A 60 -4.51 2.88 -5.25
N ASN A 61 -5.51 1.99 -5.23
CA ASN A 61 -5.29 0.57 -5.47
C ASN A 61 -4.76 0.28 -6.90
N LYS A 62 -5.33 0.94 -7.91
CA LYS A 62 -4.84 0.84 -9.31
C LYS A 62 -3.39 1.29 -9.43
N TYR A 63 -3.04 2.42 -8.81
CA TYR A 63 -1.68 2.90 -8.79
C TYR A 63 -0.75 1.92 -8.06
N ASN A 64 -1.14 1.42 -6.89
CA ASN A 64 -0.33 0.48 -6.12
C ASN A 64 -0.12 -0.85 -6.87
N LEU A 65 -1.08 -1.31 -7.66
CA LEU A 65 -0.89 -2.47 -8.55
C LEU A 65 0.16 -2.24 -9.65
N SER A 66 0.40 -0.98 -10.04
CA SER A 66 1.30 -0.63 -11.16
C SER A 66 2.76 -0.44 -10.75
N ILE A 67 3.06 -0.37 -9.45
CA ILE A 67 4.40 -0.09 -8.94
C ILE A 67 5.03 -1.32 -8.26
N GLU A 68 6.36 -1.39 -8.31
CA GLU A 68 7.11 -2.43 -7.62
C GLU A 68 6.81 -2.42 -6.11
N ASN A 69 6.61 -3.61 -5.53
CA ASN A 69 6.29 -3.79 -4.11
C ASN A 69 5.04 -3.04 -3.63
N GLY A 70 4.13 -2.68 -4.52
CA GLY A 70 2.90 -1.97 -4.16
C GLY A 70 1.94 -2.81 -3.29
N ASN A 71 2.05 -4.13 -3.33
CA ASN A 71 1.37 -5.04 -2.40
C ASN A 71 1.84 -4.85 -0.95
N LEU A 72 3.06 -4.36 -0.71
CA LEU A 72 3.58 -4.12 0.64
C LEU A 72 3.00 -2.85 1.29
N LYS A 73 2.20 -2.07 0.55
CA LYS A 73 1.60 -0.81 1.04
C LYS A 73 0.38 -1.03 1.95
N TYR A 74 -0.23 -2.21 1.91
CA TYR A 74 -1.32 -2.64 2.79
C TYR A 74 -0.73 -3.35 4.02
N LYS A 75 -0.89 -2.74 5.20
CA LYS A 75 -0.27 -3.19 6.46
C LYS A 75 -1.18 -4.04 7.33
N THR A 76 -2.48 -3.76 7.33
CA THR A 76 -3.42 -4.49 8.17
C THR A 76 -4.16 -5.52 7.33
N ILE A 77 -4.58 -6.59 7.99
CA ILE A 77 -5.41 -7.62 7.38
C ILE A 77 -6.70 -7.01 6.80
N SER A 78 -7.32 -6.04 7.47
CA SER A 78 -8.49 -5.33 6.94
C SER A 78 -8.19 -4.57 5.64
N GLN A 79 -7.03 -3.92 5.51
CA GLN A 79 -6.62 -3.27 4.27
C GLN A 79 -6.44 -4.28 3.13
N VAL A 80 -5.82 -5.43 3.41
CA VAL A 80 -5.61 -6.51 2.43
C VAL A 80 -6.94 -7.11 1.99
N ARG A 81 -7.84 -7.41 2.94
CA ARG A 81 -9.19 -7.89 2.67
C ARG A 81 -9.95 -6.93 1.76
N ASP A 82 -10.01 -5.66 2.13
CA ASP A 82 -10.79 -4.66 1.41
C ASP A 82 -10.21 -4.41 0.01
N PHE A 83 -8.88 -4.54 -0.15
CA PHE A 83 -8.23 -4.56 -1.45
C PHE A 83 -8.71 -5.75 -2.29
N TYR A 84 -8.75 -6.97 -1.74
CA TYR A 84 -9.20 -8.14 -2.49
C TYR A 84 -10.68 -8.08 -2.85
N LEU A 85 -11.53 -7.54 -1.97
CA LEU A 85 -12.95 -7.29 -2.29
C LEU A 85 -13.08 -6.35 -3.49
N TRP A 86 -12.38 -5.21 -3.44
CA TRP A 86 -12.37 -4.26 -4.54
C TRP A 86 -11.82 -4.87 -5.84
N PHE A 87 -10.72 -5.63 -5.75
CA PHE A 87 -10.08 -6.22 -6.93
C PHE A 87 -10.95 -7.31 -7.57
N ASP A 88 -11.64 -8.13 -6.76
CA ASP A 88 -12.59 -9.12 -7.25
C ASP A 88 -13.77 -8.45 -7.98
N ASP A 89 -14.28 -7.34 -7.45
CA ASP A 89 -15.33 -6.54 -8.11
C ASP A 89 -14.87 -5.98 -9.46
N GLU A 90 -13.67 -5.37 -9.54
CA GLU A 90 -13.12 -4.86 -10.80
C GLU A 90 -12.91 -5.99 -11.82
N ARG A 91 -12.39 -7.13 -11.37
CA ARG A 91 -12.13 -8.29 -12.23
C ARG A 91 -13.42 -8.92 -12.77
N LYS A 92 -14.49 -8.96 -11.97
CA LYS A 92 -15.84 -9.41 -12.41
C LYS A 92 -16.45 -8.48 -13.46
N LYS A 93 -16.27 -7.16 -13.32
CA LYS A 93 -16.71 -6.18 -14.35
C LYS A 93 -16.06 -6.43 -15.72
N LEU A 94 -14.86 -7.02 -15.74
CA LEU A 94 -14.15 -7.41 -16.96
C LEU A 94 -14.57 -8.79 -17.50
N GLY A 95 -15.54 -9.47 -16.89
CA GLY A 95 -16.06 -10.77 -17.34
C GLY A 95 -15.19 -11.96 -16.96
N HIS A 96 -14.27 -11.80 -16.01
CA HIS A 96 -13.46 -12.92 -15.52
C HIS A 96 -14.17 -13.62 -14.34
N GLU A 97 -14.14 -14.96 -14.28
CA GLU A 97 -14.88 -15.78 -13.29
C GLU A 97 -13.97 -16.60 -12.33
N ILE A 98 -12.81 -16.07 -11.93
CA ILE A 98 -11.87 -16.73 -11.01
C ILE A 98 -12.26 -16.48 -9.54
N ASN A 99 -12.69 -17.52 -8.82
CA ASN A 99 -13.15 -17.39 -7.42
C ASN A 99 -12.03 -17.22 -6.37
N ALA A 100 -10.76 -17.49 -6.72
CA ALA A 100 -9.65 -17.49 -5.76
C ALA A 100 -9.45 -16.16 -5.01
N ILE A 101 -9.81 -15.04 -5.64
CA ILE A 101 -9.64 -13.69 -5.06
C ILE A 101 -10.70 -13.41 -4.00
N GLY A 102 -11.95 -13.79 -4.25
CA GLY A 102 -13.01 -13.73 -3.24
C GLY A 102 -12.67 -14.59 -2.01
N VAL A 103 -12.05 -15.76 -2.21
CA VAL A 103 -11.58 -16.61 -1.11
C VAL A 103 -10.48 -15.91 -0.29
N ALA A 104 -9.52 -15.26 -0.95
CA ALA A 104 -8.47 -14.50 -0.25
C ALA A 104 -9.05 -13.38 0.63
N ALA A 105 -10.14 -12.73 0.19
CA ALA A 105 -10.86 -11.76 1.02
C ALA A 105 -11.58 -12.39 2.21
N VAL A 106 -12.16 -13.58 2.08
CA VAL A 106 -12.87 -14.24 3.19
C VAL A 106 -11.92 -14.69 4.30
N VAL A 107 -10.69 -15.09 3.94
CA VAL A 107 -9.71 -15.65 4.88
C VAL A 107 -8.84 -14.59 5.55
N ALA A 108 -8.71 -13.41 4.93
CA ALA A 108 -8.03 -12.25 5.51
C ALA A 108 -8.90 -11.60 6.60
#